data_AF-A0A258TBV7-F1
#
_entry.id   AF-A0A258TBV7-F1
#
_cell.length_a   1.000
_cell.length_b   1.000
_cell.length_c   1.000
_cell.angle_alpha   90.00
_cell.angle_beta   90.00
_cell.angle_gamma   90.00
#
_symmetry.space_group_name_H-M   'P 1'
#
loop_
_entity.id
_entity.type
_entity.pdbx_description
1 polymer ?
#
loop_
_entity_poly.entity_id
_entity_poly.type
_entity_poly.pdbx_seq_one_letter_code
_entity_poly.pdbx_strand_id
1 'polypeptide(L)'
;MLRGGQPTEVWTGGTNFSRNGIFGHSNVAHVVKDGTVAQAFLDYWTELANDPNDATLTAAVERVSPLPGHPPSPGTSLFFSPRTDPGKTVDPDALKLLANYALSARSGLFITFAFGMHDLFKDVYRRSTAGLRFALMEEKTRPLKKGSPQRIAEEEAIQQLRNMPENVFAVGSFIATNAIDGWLKERLSGFSSNVEYIHNKFMLVDPLSTDPIVVCGSANFSRASIVDNDENMIIVHGDTRVADIYLGEYMRLWSHHAFRESLAWRDEDDRPKYLKTDDWWQDSFGATERNARRVHFAPG
;
A
#
# COMPACT_ATOMS: atom_id res chain seq x y z
N MET A 1 -17.39 -18.45 -7.86
CA MET A 1 -18.01 -19.75 -8.20
C MET A 1 -19.36 -19.85 -7.53
N LEU A 2 -20.35 -20.39 -8.23
CA LEU A 2 -21.61 -20.81 -7.64
C LEU A 2 -21.60 -22.34 -7.50
N ARG A 3 -22.05 -22.88 -6.36
CA ARG A 3 -22.34 -24.30 -6.19
C ARG A 3 -23.82 -24.46 -5.84
N GLY A 4 -24.57 -25.15 -6.70
CA GLY A 4 -26.03 -25.27 -6.53
C GLY A 4 -26.75 -23.92 -6.53
N GLY A 5 -26.24 -22.93 -7.27
CA GLY A 5 -26.78 -21.56 -7.30
C GLY A 5 -26.32 -20.65 -6.15
N GLN A 6 -25.58 -21.17 -5.17
CA GLN A 6 -25.10 -20.39 -4.02
C GLN A 6 -23.65 -19.93 -4.22
N PRO A 7 -23.30 -18.65 -3.97
CA PRO A 7 -21.92 -18.17 -3.99
C PRO A 7 -21.06 -18.85 -2.93
N THR A 8 -19.93 -19.44 -3.34
CA THR A 8 -19.02 -20.14 -2.40
C THR A 8 -17.60 -19.62 -2.41
N GLU A 9 -17.19 -18.97 -3.49
CA GLU A 9 -15.88 -18.33 -3.60
C GLU A 9 -15.95 -17.20 -4.61
N VAL A 10 -15.07 -16.21 -4.45
CA VAL A 10 -14.93 -15.09 -5.38
C VAL A 10 -13.48 -14.90 -5.76
N TRP A 11 -13.27 -14.58 -7.03
CA TRP A 11 -11.97 -14.13 -7.52
C TRP A 11 -11.98 -12.60 -7.59
N THR A 12 -11.04 -11.94 -6.92
CA THR A 12 -11.04 -10.49 -6.73
C THR A 12 -9.61 -9.97 -6.46
N GLY A 13 -9.42 -8.67 -6.32
CA GLY A 13 -8.12 -8.05 -6.02
C GLY A 13 -7.96 -6.70 -6.71
N GLY A 14 -6.71 -6.28 -6.88
CA GLY A 14 -6.34 -5.03 -7.55
C GLY A 14 -5.89 -5.19 -9.00
N THR A 15 -5.98 -6.41 -9.56
CA THR A 15 -5.48 -6.71 -10.90
C THR A 15 -6.48 -6.26 -11.97
N ASN A 16 -6.09 -5.27 -12.77
CA ASN A 16 -6.83 -4.90 -13.97
C ASN A 16 -6.66 -5.98 -15.05
N PHE A 17 -7.75 -6.34 -15.74
CA PHE A 17 -7.71 -7.21 -16.93
C PHE A 17 -7.20 -6.47 -18.17
N SER A 18 -5.95 -6.00 -18.12
CA SER A 18 -5.31 -5.29 -19.21
C SER A 18 -3.89 -5.81 -19.42
N ARG A 19 -3.29 -5.52 -20.59
CA ARG A 19 -1.87 -5.85 -20.85
C ARG A 19 -0.97 -5.24 -19.77
N ASN A 20 -1.25 -4.02 -19.34
CA ASN A 20 -0.50 -3.38 -18.28
C ASN A 20 -0.68 -4.08 -16.93
N GLY A 21 -1.91 -4.47 -16.59
CA GLY A 21 -2.20 -5.20 -15.35
C GLY A 21 -1.52 -6.57 -15.29
N ILE A 22 -1.39 -7.26 -16.43
CA ILE A 22 -0.80 -8.61 -16.50
C ILE A 22 0.72 -8.57 -16.67
N PHE A 23 1.27 -7.62 -17.46
CA PHE A 23 2.68 -7.63 -17.86
C PHE A 23 3.48 -6.40 -17.38
N GLY A 24 2.82 -5.31 -17.03
CA GLY A 24 3.49 -4.03 -16.75
C GLY A 24 3.58 -3.68 -15.26
N HIS A 25 2.67 -4.20 -14.44
CA HIS A 25 2.54 -3.84 -13.03
C HIS A 25 2.63 -5.08 -12.13
N SER A 26 3.20 -4.92 -10.93
CA SER A 26 2.92 -5.89 -9.86
C SER A 26 1.48 -5.67 -9.40
N ASN A 27 0.68 -6.75 -9.47
CA ASN A 27 -0.70 -6.81 -9.01
C ASN A 27 -0.96 -8.12 -8.27
N VAL A 28 -2.06 -8.16 -7.53
CA VAL A 28 -2.51 -9.35 -6.82
C VAL A 28 -3.96 -9.66 -7.14
N ALA A 29 -4.24 -10.96 -7.24
CA ALA A 29 -5.60 -11.49 -7.27
C ALA A 29 -5.73 -12.61 -6.22
N HIS A 30 -6.89 -12.66 -5.59
CA HIS A 30 -7.26 -13.61 -4.56
C HIS A 30 -8.34 -14.54 -5.08
N VAL A 31 -8.34 -15.75 -4.54
CA VAL A 31 -9.53 -16.58 -4.47
C VAL A 31 -9.94 -16.63 -3.00
N VAL A 32 -11.01 -15.92 -2.65
CA VAL A 32 -11.57 -15.94 -1.30
C VAL A 32 -12.65 -17.02 -1.25
N LYS A 33 -12.39 -18.09 -0.49
CA LYS A 33 -13.31 -19.24 -0.33
C LYS A 33 -14.19 -19.06 0.90
N ASP A 34 -14.98 -17.99 0.89
CA ASP A 34 -15.92 -17.64 1.93
C ASP A 34 -17.26 -17.28 1.28
N GLY A 35 -18.34 -17.94 1.71
CA GLY A 35 -19.67 -17.75 1.13
C GLY A 35 -20.26 -16.38 1.41
N THR A 36 -19.97 -15.79 2.58
CA THR A 36 -20.42 -14.44 2.96
C THR A 36 -19.74 -13.40 2.09
N VAL A 37 -18.42 -13.52 1.91
CA VAL A 37 -17.65 -12.64 1.03
C VAL A 37 -18.12 -12.79 -0.42
N ALA A 38 -18.27 -14.03 -0.91
CA ALA A 38 -18.71 -14.29 -2.26
C ALA A 38 -20.14 -13.76 -2.53
N GLN A 39 -21.04 -13.85 -1.56
CA GLN A 39 -22.38 -13.28 -1.65
C GLN A 39 -22.34 -11.75 -1.73
N ALA A 40 -21.54 -11.08 -0.89
CA ALA A 40 -21.43 -9.63 -0.92
C ALA A 40 -20.92 -9.11 -2.28
N PHE A 41 -19.98 -9.80 -2.93
CA PHE A 41 -19.55 -9.46 -4.30
C PHE A 41 -20.66 -9.68 -5.33
N LEU A 42 -21.47 -10.73 -5.21
CA LEU A 42 -22.61 -10.96 -6.10
C LEU A 42 -23.70 -9.89 -5.91
N ASP A 43 -23.97 -9.51 -4.67
CA ASP A 43 -24.93 -8.46 -4.33
C ASP A 43 -24.46 -7.13 -4.91
N TYR A 44 -23.19 -6.77 -4.71
CA TYR A 44 -22.60 -5.57 -5.30
C TYR A 44 -22.66 -5.56 -6.83
N TRP A 45 -22.29 -6.68 -7.47
CA TRP A 45 -22.42 -6.82 -8.92
C TRP A 45 -23.86 -6.64 -9.41
N THR A 46 -24.84 -7.13 -8.66
CA THR A 46 -26.26 -7.00 -9.01
C THR A 46 -26.71 -5.54 -8.96
N GLU A 47 -26.24 -4.77 -7.99
CA GLU A 47 -26.49 -3.32 -7.92
C GLU A 47 -25.82 -2.59 -9.09
N LEU A 48 -24.54 -2.88 -9.37
CA LEU A 48 -23.79 -2.27 -10.47
C LEU A 48 -24.38 -2.57 -11.86
N ALA A 49 -24.84 -3.80 -12.08
CA ALA A 49 -25.35 -4.23 -13.38
C ALA A 49 -26.59 -3.44 -13.86
N ASN A 50 -27.28 -2.76 -12.93
CA ASN A 50 -28.41 -1.89 -13.25
C ASN A 50 -28.00 -0.47 -13.69
N ASP A 51 -26.70 -0.16 -13.69
CA ASP A 51 -26.14 1.16 -14.01
C ASP A 51 -26.84 2.33 -13.27
N PRO A 52 -26.96 2.26 -11.92
CA PRO A 52 -27.61 3.30 -11.15
C PRO A 52 -26.79 4.60 -11.16
N ASN A 53 -27.45 5.73 -10.91
CA ASN A 53 -26.73 6.98 -10.63
C ASN A 53 -25.95 6.90 -9.30
N ASP A 54 -24.96 7.79 -9.13
CA ASP A 54 -24.04 7.81 -7.98
C ASP A 54 -24.73 7.78 -6.62
N ALA A 55 -25.81 8.54 -6.44
CA ALA A 55 -26.51 8.62 -5.16
C ALA A 55 -27.21 7.28 -4.82
N THR A 56 -27.84 6.66 -5.82
CA THR A 56 -28.45 5.33 -5.68
C THR A 56 -27.39 4.25 -5.46
N LEU A 57 -26.28 4.30 -6.21
CA LEU A 57 -25.18 3.35 -6.07
C LEU A 57 -24.53 3.42 -4.69
N THR A 58 -24.21 4.62 -4.21
CA THR A 58 -23.58 4.85 -2.91
C THR A 58 -24.41 4.26 -1.77
N ALA A 59 -25.73 4.54 -1.78
CA ALA A 59 -26.63 4.00 -0.76
C ALA A 59 -26.72 2.46 -0.82
N ALA A 60 -26.71 1.88 -2.02
CA ALA A 60 -26.70 0.43 -2.19
C ALA A 60 -25.38 -0.21 -1.72
N VAL A 61 -24.23 0.38 -2.07
CA VAL A 61 -22.89 -0.06 -1.67
C VAL A 61 -22.73 -0.08 -0.16
N GLU A 62 -23.14 0.99 0.53
CA GLU A 62 -23.03 1.07 1.99
C GLU A 62 -23.92 0.04 2.70
N ARG A 63 -25.08 -0.27 2.13
CA ARG A 63 -25.98 -1.33 2.62
C ARG A 63 -25.41 -2.73 2.38
N VAL A 64 -24.88 -3.00 1.19
CA VAL A 64 -24.30 -4.31 0.82
C VAL A 64 -23.01 -4.57 1.59
N SER A 65 -22.23 -3.52 1.87
CA SER A 65 -20.92 -3.63 2.49
C SER A 65 -20.72 -2.61 3.62
N PRO A 66 -21.31 -2.86 4.80
CA PRO A 66 -21.04 -2.05 6.00
C PRO A 66 -19.54 -2.05 6.32
N LEU A 67 -19.04 -0.93 6.87
CA LEU A 67 -17.64 -0.86 7.29
C LEU A 67 -17.36 -1.83 8.44
N PRO A 68 -16.23 -2.57 8.41
CA PRO A 68 -15.86 -3.45 9.51
C PRO A 68 -15.51 -2.67 10.79
N GLY A 69 -15.52 -3.36 11.92
CA GLY A 69 -15.14 -2.79 13.22
C GLY A 69 -13.66 -2.41 13.33
N HIS A 70 -13.31 -1.74 14.42
CA HIS A 70 -11.92 -1.44 14.80
C HIS A 70 -11.64 -1.96 16.22
N PRO A 71 -10.83 -3.04 16.39
CA PRO A 71 -10.21 -3.87 15.34
C PRO A 71 -11.25 -4.65 14.51
N PRO A 72 -10.89 -5.14 13.30
CA PRO A 72 -11.80 -5.98 12.52
C PRO A 72 -12.01 -7.32 13.24
N SER A 73 -13.13 -8.00 13.01
CA SER A 73 -13.30 -9.37 13.52
C SER A 73 -12.27 -10.32 12.89
N PRO A 74 -11.80 -11.36 13.59
CA PRO A 74 -10.95 -12.40 12.98
C PRO A 74 -11.60 -13.00 11.73
N GLY A 75 -10.79 -13.31 10.71
CA GLY A 75 -11.25 -13.78 9.41
C GLY A 75 -11.18 -12.71 8.32
N THR A 76 -12.07 -12.81 7.34
CA THR A 76 -12.09 -11.89 6.18
C THR A 76 -13.31 -10.98 6.25
N SER A 77 -13.07 -9.67 6.19
CA SER A 77 -14.10 -8.65 5.99
C SER A 77 -13.80 -7.84 4.74
N LEU A 78 -14.76 -7.06 4.27
CA LEU A 78 -14.61 -6.26 3.06
C LEU A 78 -15.45 -4.99 3.12
N PHE A 79 -15.12 -4.04 2.27
CA PHE A 79 -16.02 -2.98 1.89
C PHE A 79 -15.85 -2.59 0.43
N PHE A 80 -16.91 -2.05 -0.18
CA PHE A 80 -16.89 -1.48 -1.53
C PHE A 80 -17.00 0.05 -1.48
N SER A 81 -16.68 0.65 -2.63
CA SER A 81 -16.87 2.06 -2.96
C SER A 81 -17.65 2.17 -4.28
N PRO A 82 -18.30 3.31 -4.58
CA PRO A 82 -18.25 4.59 -3.86
C PRO A 82 -19.01 4.61 -2.51
N ARG A 83 -18.60 5.50 -1.62
CA ARG A 83 -19.21 5.74 -0.29
C ARG A 83 -19.49 7.23 -0.09
N THR A 84 -20.36 7.55 0.86
CA THR A 84 -20.81 8.91 1.13
C THR A 84 -19.64 9.87 1.33
N ASP A 85 -19.62 10.95 0.53
CA ASP A 85 -18.66 12.04 0.66
C ASP A 85 -19.12 13.00 1.79
N PRO A 86 -18.38 13.14 2.91
CA PRO A 86 -18.77 14.01 4.02
C PRO A 86 -18.41 15.50 3.81
N GLY A 87 -18.08 15.89 2.58
CA GLY A 87 -17.58 17.21 2.20
C GLY A 87 -16.05 17.27 2.13
N LYS A 88 -15.53 18.19 1.33
CA LYS A 88 -14.09 18.32 0.98
C LYS A 88 -13.15 18.56 2.17
N THR A 89 -13.68 18.98 3.32
CA THR A 89 -12.91 19.33 4.53
C THR A 89 -12.90 18.20 5.57
N VAL A 90 -13.64 17.12 5.32
CA VAL A 90 -13.76 15.98 6.24
C VAL A 90 -13.36 14.73 5.48
N ASP A 91 -12.50 13.89 6.06
CA ASP A 91 -12.13 12.63 5.43
C ASP A 91 -13.29 11.61 5.47
N PRO A 92 -13.43 10.74 4.45
CA PRO A 92 -14.43 9.68 4.47
C PRO A 92 -14.17 8.67 5.59
N ASP A 93 -15.23 8.10 6.17
CA ASP A 93 -15.09 7.20 7.32
C ASP A 93 -14.34 5.91 6.99
N ALA A 94 -14.47 5.40 5.76
CA ALA A 94 -13.68 4.26 5.31
C ALA A 94 -12.18 4.57 5.28
N LEU A 95 -11.79 5.78 4.86
CA LEU A 95 -10.39 6.19 4.84
C LEU A 95 -9.84 6.38 6.27
N LYS A 96 -10.65 6.94 7.17
CA LYS A 96 -10.31 7.04 8.60
C LYS A 96 -10.14 5.66 9.23
N LEU A 97 -11.02 4.70 8.90
CA LEU A 97 -10.93 3.32 9.38
C LEU A 97 -9.59 2.68 8.97
N LEU A 98 -9.20 2.82 7.70
CA LEU A 98 -7.90 2.34 7.23
C LEU A 98 -6.73 3.00 7.96
N ALA A 99 -6.78 4.32 8.17
CA ALA A 99 -5.76 5.02 8.95
C ALA A 99 -5.73 4.55 10.43
N ASN A 100 -6.88 4.21 11.01
CA ASN A 100 -6.97 3.67 12.37
C ASN A 100 -6.37 2.27 12.49
N TYR A 101 -6.52 1.40 11.48
CA TYR A 101 -5.77 0.13 11.44
C TYR A 101 -4.26 0.38 11.36
N ALA A 102 -3.83 1.35 10.56
CA ALA A 102 -2.42 1.70 10.47
C ALA A 102 -1.86 2.24 11.81
N LEU A 103 -2.65 3.05 12.53
CA LEU A 103 -2.31 3.58 13.86
C LEU A 103 -2.28 2.50 14.96
N SER A 104 -2.99 1.38 14.79
CA SER A 104 -2.97 0.30 15.78
C SER A 104 -1.70 -0.55 15.75
N ALA A 105 -0.87 -0.41 14.70
CA ALA A 105 0.41 -1.12 14.59
C ALA A 105 1.32 -0.88 15.82
N ARG A 106 1.91 -1.96 16.34
CA ARG A 106 2.81 -1.93 17.50
C ARG A 106 4.23 -2.36 17.17
N SER A 107 4.39 -3.34 16.29
CA SER A 107 5.69 -3.87 15.86
C SER A 107 6.10 -3.30 14.51
N GLY A 108 5.23 -3.41 13.50
CA GLY A 108 5.57 -3.10 12.11
C GLY A 108 4.39 -2.62 11.30
N LEU A 109 4.58 -1.59 10.48
CA LEU A 109 3.61 -1.09 9.53
C LEU A 109 4.21 -1.07 8.13
N PHE A 110 3.54 -1.62 7.12
CA PHE A 110 4.05 -1.68 5.76
C PHE A 110 2.94 -1.25 4.80
N ILE A 111 3.10 -0.14 4.09
CA ILE A 111 2.06 0.40 3.20
C ILE A 111 2.63 0.74 1.82
N THR A 112 1.85 0.48 0.78
CA THR A 112 2.10 0.98 -0.58
C THR A 112 1.28 2.24 -0.91
N PHE A 113 1.87 3.20 -1.62
CA PHE A 113 1.25 4.47 -2.00
C PHE A 113 1.45 4.77 -3.48
N ALA A 114 0.46 4.42 -4.31
CA ALA A 114 0.54 4.57 -5.77
C ALA A 114 0.40 6.03 -6.27
N PHE A 115 -0.20 6.93 -5.49
CA PHE A 115 -0.45 8.33 -5.90
C PHE A 115 -0.07 9.32 -4.79
N GLY A 116 1.09 9.10 -4.17
CA GLY A 116 1.53 9.84 -3.00
C GLY A 116 0.79 9.45 -1.72
N MET A 117 1.23 10.02 -0.60
CA MET A 117 0.69 9.71 0.73
C MET A 117 -0.41 10.70 1.11
N HIS A 118 -1.61 10.20 1.43
CA HIS A 118 -2.69 11.03 1.94
C HIS A 118 -2.36 11.58 3.34
N ASP A 119 -2.93 12.74 3.71
CA ASP A 119 -2.55 13.46 4.93
C ASP A 119 -2.84 12.66 6.22
N LEU A 120 -3.96 11.91 6.27
CA LEU A 120 -4.21 10.92 7.34
C LEU A 120 -3.07 9.93 7.54
N PHE A 121 -2.44 9.47 6.46
CA PHE A 121 -1.32 8.54 6.54
C PHE A 121 -0.01 9.25 6.87
N LYS A 122 0.20 10.49 6.44
CA LYS A 122 1.33 11.31 6.96
C LYS A 122 1.24 11.43 8.48
N ASP A 123 0.04 11.62 9.01
CA ASP A 123 -0.22 11.66 10.45
C ASP A 123 -0.01 10.30 11.14
N VAL A 124 -0.33 9.18 10.47
CA VAL A 124 0.02 7.83 10.93
C VAL A 124 1.53 7.70 11.08
N TYR A 125 2.31 8.04 10.04
CA TYR A 125 3.77 7.90 10.04
C TYR A 125 4.46 8.86 11.01
N ARG A 126 3.78 9.94 11.42
CA ARG A 126 4.25 10.86 12.45
C ARG A 126 3.96 10.36 13.87
N ARG A 127 2.84 9.68 14.09
CA ARG A 127 2.30 9.41 15.45
C ARG A 127 2.22 7.94 15.85
N SER A 128 2.31 7.02 14.90
CA SER A 128 2.24 5.58 15.18
C SER A 128 3.34 5.17 16.17
N THR A 129 3.01 4.24 17.04
CA THR A 129 3.94 3.67 18.03
C THR A 129 4.71 2.47 17.49
N ALA A 130 4.46 2.05 16.24
CA ALA A 130 5.12 0.91 15.64
C ALA A 130 6.64 1.13 15.59
N GLY A 131 7.42 0.14 16.04
CA GLY A 131 8.89 0.22 16.07
C GLY A 131 9.52 0.34 14.69
N LEU A 132 8.81 -0.02 13.62
CA LEU A 132 9.25 0.11 12.24
C LEU A 132 8.07 0.37 11.29
N ARG A 133 8.25 1.29 10.33
CA ARG A 133 7.20 1.72 9.40
C ARG A 133 7.78 1.87 7.99
N PHE A 134 7.42 0.98 7.10
CA PHE A 134 7.80 1.03 5.69
C PHE A 134 6.73 1.70 4.82
N ALA A 135 7.14 2.74 4.09
CA ALA A 135 6.38 3.34 3.01
C ALA A 135 7.03 3.02 1.65
N LEU A 136 6.30 2.34 0.78
CA LEU A 136 6.69 2.10 -0.60
C LEU A 136 5.84 2.98 -1.51
N MET A 137 6.46 4.00 -2.11
CA MET A 137 5.75 5.06 -2.81
C MET A 137 6.06 5.00 -4.31
N GLU A 138 5.06 5.21 -5.15
CA GLU A 138 5.26 5.43 -6.58
C GLU A 138 6.04 6.74 -6.83
N GLU A 139 5.55 7.81 -6.21
CA GLU A 139 6.04 9.17 -6.36
C GLU A 139 6.07 9.85 -4.99
N LYS A 140 6.97 10.84 -4.82
CA LYS A 140 7.13 11.55 -3.55
C LYS A 140 5.89 12.33 -3.15
N THR A 141 5.08 12.77 -4.10
CA THR A 141 3.91 13.61 -3.83
C THR A 141 2.67 13.06 -4.50
N ARG A 142 1.51 13.52 -4.01
CA ARG A 142 0.27 13.47 -4.80
C ARG A 142 0.45 14.17 -6.16
N PRO A 143 -0.47 14.00 -7.13
CA PRO A 143 -0.43 14.63 -8.46
C PRO A 143 -0.52 16.17 -8.41
N LEU A 144 0.56 16.81 -8.00
CA LEU A 144 0.69 18.26 -7.82
C LEU A 144 1.54 18.85 -8.94
N LYS A 145 1.18 20.07 -9.36
CA LYS A 145 1.90 20.81 -10.39
C LYS A 145 3.38 20.96 -10.01
N LYS A 146 4.29 20.59 -10.93
CA LYS A 146 5.74 20.70 -10.73
C LYS A 146 6.14 22.14 -10.38
N GLY A 147 6.93 22.30 -9.32
CA GLY A 147 7.40 23.59 -8.83
C GLY A 147 6.35 24.43 -8.10
N SER A 148 5.13 23.93 -7.86
CA SER A 148 4.15 24.66 -7.06
C SER A 148 4.55 24.69 -5.57
N PRO A 149 4.15 25.73 -4.82
CA PRO A 149 4.37 25.78 -3.38
C PRO A 149 3.81 24.55 -2.65
N GLN A 150 2.67 24.01 -3.11
CA GLN A 150 2.06 22.81 -2.52
C GLN A 150 2.92 21.58 -2.74
N ARG A 151 3.52 21.42 -3.92
CA ARG A 151 4.40 20.28 -4.21
C ARG A 151 5.66 20.35 -3.36
N ILE A 152 6.28 21.53 -3.27
CA ILE A 152 7.48 21.75 -2.44
C ILE A 152 7.18 21.43 -0.98
N ALA A 153 6.07 21.94 -0.45
CA ALA A 153 5.65 21.66 0.93
C ALA A 153 5.38 20.17 1.16
N GLU A 154 4.83 19.45 0.18
CA GLU A 154 4.58 18.02 0.29
C GLU A 154 5.88 17.19 0.21
N GLU A 155 6.82 17.55 -0.66
CA GLU A 155 8.16 16.96 -0.70
C GLU A 155 8.91 17.16 0.62
N GLU A 156 8.82 18.36 1.21
CA GLU A 156 9.41 18.66 2.53
C GLU A 156 8.76 17.83 3.64
N ALA A 157 7.42 17.75 3.66
CA ALA A 157 6.70 16.95 4.65
C ALA A 157 7.08 15.46 4.58
N ILE A 158 7.23 14.91 3.38
CA ILE A 158 7.72 13.53 3.20
C ILE A 158 9.17 13.40 3.67
N GLN A 159 10.04 14.36 3.37
CA GLN A 159 11.42 14.32 3.85
C GLN A 159 11.50 14.36 5.39
N GLN A 160 10.67 15.16 6.05
CA GLN A 160 10.58 15.19 7.51
C GLN A 160 10.17 13.82 8.08
N LEU A 161 9.22 13.14 7.44
CA LEU A 161 8.85 11.77 7.83
C LEU A 161 9.99 10.78 7.61
N ARG A 162 10.71 10.85 6.48
CA ARG A 162 11.88 10.01 6.18
C ARG A 162 13.03 10.17 7.18
N ASN A 163 13.15 11.35 7.79
CA ASN A 163 14.20 11.63 8.76
C ASN A 163 13.94 10.99 10.13
N MET A 164 12.74 10.44 10.37
CA MET A 164 12.44 9.72 11.62
C MET A 164 13.06 8.32 11.58
N PRO A 165 13.77 7.86 12.63
CA PRO A 165 14.47 6.58 12.62
C PRO A 165 13.57 5.36 12.37
N GLU A 166 12.31 5.38 12.78
CA GLU A 166 11.43 4.22 12.60
C GLU A 166 10.81 4.18 11.20
N ASN A 167 10.99 5.21 10.39
CA ASN A 167 10.38 5.37 9.07
C ASN A 167 11.37 4.98 7.96
N VAL A 168 11.02 3.96 7.16
CA VAL A 168 11.79 3.52 6.00
C VAL A 168 11.01 3.79 4.74
N PHE A 169 11.58 4.54 3.80
CA PHE A 169 10.89 4.93 2.58
C PHE A 169 11.67 4.47 1.36
N ALA A 170 10.95 3.94 0.38
CA ALA A 170 11.44 3.74 -0.98
C ALA A 170 10.47 4.39 -1.96
N VAL A 171 11.01 5.09 -2.96
CA VAL A 171 10.25 5.71 -4.04
C VAL A 171 10.56 5.02 -5.37
N GLY A 172 9.55 4.84 -6.23
CA GLY A 172 9.71 4.37 -7.60
C GLY A 172 10.81 5.14 -8.34
N SER A 173 11.69 4.41 -9.03
CA SER A 173 12.87 4.99 -9.69
C SER A 173 13.43 4.02 -10.72
N PHE A 174 14.18 4.53 -11.70
CA PHE A 174 14.96 3.73 -12.66
C PHE A 174 16.38 3.46 -12.16
N ILE A 175 17.04 2.48 -12.77
CA ILE A 175 18.50 2.41 -12.70
C ILE A 175 19.06 3.56 -13.56
N ALA A 176 19.85 4.44 -12.94
CA ALA A 176 20.39 5.63 -13.59
C ALA A 176 21.91 5.56 -13.84
N THR A 177 22.56 4.39 -13.67
CA THR A 177 24.02 4.28 -13.73
C THR A 177 24.54 4.08 -15.17
N ASN A 178 25.57 4.84 -15.52
CA ASN A 178 26.07 5.00 -16.88
C ASN A 178 27.02 3.88 -17.38
N ALA A 179 27.62 3.04 -16.52
CA ALA A 179 28.72 2.15 -16.92
C ALA A 179 28.28 0.73 -17.37
N ILE A 180 27.12 0.22 -16.93
CA ILE A 180 26.56 -1.08 -17.37
C ILE A 180 25.41 -0.89 -18.38
N ASP A 181 24.85 0.32 -18.48
CA ASP A 181 23.78 0.73 -19.40
C ASP A 181 24.13 0.61 -20.90
N GLY A 182 25.39 0.31 -21.25
CA GLY A 182 25.87 0.17 -22.62
C GLY A 182 25.24 -0.97 -23.43
N TRP A 183 24.50 -1.90 -22.82
CA TRP A 183 23.87 -3.02 -23.53
C TRP A 183 22.34 -2.89 -23.70
N LEU A 184 21.63 -2.24 -22.77
CA LEU A 184 20.22 -1.84 -22.98
C LEU A 184 19.77 -0.82 -21.92
N LYS A 185 19.50 0.43 -22.34
CA LYS A 185 18.83 1.44 -21.51
C LYS A 185 17.49 0.90 -20.99
N GLU A 186 17.26 0.97 -19.68
CA GLU A 186 15.95 0.63 -19.08
C GLU A 186 14.86 1.53 -19.68
N ARG A 187 13.74 0.93 -20.10
CA ARG A 187 12.60 1.62 -20.67
C ARG A 187 11.32 1.05 -20.08
N LEU A 188 10.34 1.92 -19.86
CA LEU A 188 8.99 1.48 -19.57
C LEU A 188 8.44 0.68 -20.74
N SER A 189 7.56 -0.26 -20.42
CA SER A 189 6.82 -1.05 -21.40
C SER A 189 5.95 -0.19 -22.34
N GLY A 190 5.68 1.06 -21.97
CA GLY A 190 4.78 1.96 -22.68
C GLY A 190 3.30 1.63 -22.48
N PHE A 191 2.98 0.68 -21.58
CA PHE A 191 1.59 0.27 -21.31
C PHE A 191 0.84 1.19 -20.34
N SER A 192 1.55 2.10 -19.66
CA SER A 192 1.00 3.03 -18.67
C SER A 192 1.51 4.45 -18.92
N SER A 193 0.67 5.45 -18.65
CA SER A 193 1.06 6.87 -18.63
C SER A 193 0.98 7.51 -17.24
N ASN A 194 0.39 6.82 -16.25
CA ASN A 194 -0.03 7.44 -14.98
C ASN A 194 0.57 6.77 -13.73
N VAL A 195 0.92 5.48 -13.80
CA VAL A 195 1.62 4.71 -12.76
C VAL A 195 2.63 3.84 -13.45
N GLU A 196 3.90 3.99 -13.12
CA GLU A 196 5.03 3.39 -13.80
C GLU A 196 5.61 2.21 -13.02
N TYR A 197 5.55 2.20 -11.68
CA TYR A 197 6.30 1.25 -10.86
C TYR A 197 5.44 0.39 -9.91
N ILE A 198 4.65 1.03 -9.05
CA ILE A 198 3.98 0.42 -7.89
C ILE A 198 2.46 0.61 -8.02
N HIS A 199 1.78 -0.47 -8.43
CA HIS A 199 0.32 -0.48 -8.59
C HIS A 199 -0.41 -1.38 -7.58
N ASN A 200 0.32 -2.02 -6.67
CA ASN A 200 -0.26 -2.75 -5.55
C ASN A 200 -0.80 -1.77 -4.50
N LYS A 201 -1.98 -2.06 -3.95
CA LYS A 201 -2.59 -1.30 -2.86
C LYS A 201 -2.78 -2.24 -1.70
N PHE A 202 -1.79 -2.30 -0.82
CA PHE A 202 -1.92 -3.07 0.40
C PHE A 202 -1.20 -2.44 1.58
N MET A 203 -1.72 -2.77 2.76
CA MET A 203 -1.23 -2.35 4.06
C MET A 203 -1.15 -3.58 4.96
N LEU A 204 -0.02 -3.74 5.62
CA LEU A 204 0.22 -4.79 6.61
C LEU A 204 0.43 -4.15 7.97
N VAL A 205 -0.37 -4.58 8.94
CA VAL A 205 -0.28 -4.18 10.34
C VAL A 205 0.24 -5.39 11.10
N ASP A 206 1.40 -5.21 11.73
CA ASP A 206 2.10 -6.20 12.53
C ASP A 206 2.23 -7.58 11.85
N PRO A 207 2.77 -7.65 10.61
CA PRO A 207 2.75 -8.87 9.79
C PRO A 207 3.54 -10.05 10.36
N LEU A 208 4.49 -9.81 11.27
CA LEU A 208 5.28 -10.84 11.95
C LEU A 208 4.66 -11.25 13.31
N SER A 209 3.51 -10.69 13.68
CA SER A 209 2.82 -11.04 14.92
C SER A 209 1.93 -12.28 14.75
N THR A 210 1.38 -12.77 15.86
CA THR A 210 0.38 -13.85 15.84
C THR A 210 -1.02 -13.37 15.46
N ASP A 211 -1.23 -12.06 15.32
CA ASP A 211 -2.54 -11.45 15.05
C ASP A 211 -2.44 -10.32 14.01
N PRO A 212 -1.98 -10.62 12.77
CA PRO A 212 -1.73 -9.59 11.77
C PRO A 212 -3.04 -9.10 11.11
N ILE A 213 -3.02 -7.87 10.61
CA ILE A 213 -4.07 -7.37 9.69
C ILE A 213 -3.44 -7.09 8.32
N VAL A 214 -4.01 -7.72 7.30
CA VAL A 214 -3.68 -7.50 5.90
C VAL A 214 -4.85 -6.80 5.23
N VAL A 215 -4.62 -5.59 4.75
CA VAL A 215 -5.58 -4.84 3.93
C VAL A 215 -5.09 -4.85 2.49
N CYS A 216 -5.93 -5.24 1.54
CA CYS A 216 -5.60 -5.24 0.12
C CYS A 216 -6.85 -5.03 -0.75
N GLY A 217 -6.67 -4.75 -2.04
CA GLY A 217 -7.79 -4.58 -2.94
C GLY A 217 -7.42 -3.78 -4.18
N SER A 218 -8.41 -3.14 -4.78
CA SER A 218 -8.22 -2.22 -5.90
C SER A 218 -8.03 -0.76 -5.45
N ALA A 219 -8.63 -0.39 -4.31
CA ALA A 219 -8.69 0.98 -3.83
C ALA A 219 -7.34 1.50 -3.33
N ASN A 220 -6.96 2.71 -3.75
CA ASN A 220 -5.84 3.42 -3.14
C ASN A 220 -6.23 3.96 -1.76
N PHE A 221 -5.24 4.27 -0.93
CA PHE A 221 -5.42 4.98 0.34
C PHE A 221 -5.69 6.48 0.12
N SER A 222 -6.73 6.81 -0.66
CA SER A 222 -7.07 8.17 -1.08
C SER A 222 -8.57 8.42 -1.01
N ARG A 223 -8.96 9.71 -0.98
CA ARG A 223 -10.37 10.10 -1.01
C ARG A 223 -11.10 9.59 -2.26
N ALA A 224 -10.52 9.79 -3.44
CA ALA A 224 -11.15 9.44 -4.71
C ALA A 224 -11.48 7.95 -4.81
N SER A 225 -10.58 7.08 -4.34
CA SER A 225 -10.85 5.64 -4.27
C SER A 225 -11.97 5.27 -3.28
N ILE A 226 -12.34 6.15 -2.35
CA ILE A 226 -13.44 5.90 -1.43
C ILE A 226 -14.77 6.47 -1.95
N VAL A 227 -14.77 7.67 -2.52
CA VAL A 227 -16.00 8.43 -2.80
C VAL A 227 -16.38 8.50 -4.27
N ASP A 228 -15.41 8.38 -5.19
CA ASP A 228 -15.63 8.60 -6.62
C ASP A 228 -15.55 7.30 -7.44
N ASN A 229 -14.67 6.37 -7.05
CA ASN A 229 -14.40 5.16 -7.82
C ASN A 229 -15.18 3.93 -7.32
N ASP A 230 -15.49 3.02 -8.24
CA ASP A 230 -15.89 1.66 -7.95
C ASP A 230 -14.67 0.82 -7.54
N GLU A 231 -14.53 0.55 -6.25
CA GLU A 231 -13.38 -0.15 -5.71
C GLU A 231 -13.80 -1.24 -4.72
N ASN A 232 -12.93 -2.23 -4.54
CA ASN A 232 -13.07 -3.25 -3.49
C ASN A 232 -11.87 -3.20 -2.55
N MET A 233 -12.15 -3.38 -1.26
CA MET A 233 -11.14 -3.55 -0.22
C MET A 233 -11.46 -4.80 0.60
N ILE A 234 -10.45 -5.63 0.80
CA ILE A 234 -10.48 -6.85 1.62
C ILE A 234 -9.57 -6.63 2.82
N ILE A 235 -10.05 -7.02 3.99
CA ILE A 235 -9.34 -6.95 5.26
C ILE A 235 -9.30 -8.37 5.84
N VAL A 236 -8.12 -8.96 5.88
CA VAL A 236 -7.86 -10.28 6.47
C VAL A 236 -7.21 -10.07 7.83
N HIS A 237 -7.81 -10.62 8.88
CA HIS A 237 -7.34 -10.50 10.25
C HIS A 237 -7.04 -11.87 10.85
N GLY A 238 -5.84 -12.03 11.41
CA GLY A 238 -5.40 -13.22 12.13
C GLY A 238 -4.81 -14.32 11.24
N ASP A 239 -4.80 -14.16 9.91
CA ASP A 239 -4.20 -15.13 8.99
C ASP A 239 -2.70 -14.84 8.77
N THR A 240 -1.85 -15.53 9.53
CA THR A 240 -0.40 -15.39 9.46
C THR A 240 0.17 -15.85 8.12
N ARG A 241 -0.45 -16.83 7.45
CA ARG A 241 0.02 -17.32 6.15
C ARG A 241 -0.17 -16.25 5.07
N VAL A 242 -1.34 -15.59 5.07
CA VAL A 242 -1.60 -14.47 4.14
C VAL A 242 -0.63 -13.32 4.44
N ALA A 243 -0.42 -12.99 5.72
CA ALA A 243 0.54 -11.96 6.13
C ALA A 243 1.97 -12.26 5.64
N ASP A 244 2.45 -13.49 5.80
CA ASP A 244 3.79 -13.91 5.34
C ASP A 244 3.97 -13.76 3.83
N ILE A 245 2.97 -14.19 3.04
CA ILE A 245 3.00 -14.05 1.57
C ILE A 245 3.08 -12.57 1.18
N TYR A 246 2.25 -11.75 1.79
CA TYR A 246 2.21 -10.32 1.54
C TYR A 246 3.47 -9.60 1.98
N LEU A 247 4.04 -9.96 3.13
CA LEU A 247 5.29 -9.40 3.61
C LEU A 247 6.44 -9.77 2.67
N GLY A 248 6.49 -11.02 2.20
CA GLY A 248 7.46 -11.47 1.20
C GLY A 248 7.39 -10.62 -0.08
N GLU A 249 6.19 -10.42 -0.62
CA GLU A 249 5.99 -9.58 -1.80
C GLU A 249 6.35 -8.11 -1.54
N TYR A 250 5.96 -7.57 -0.37
CA TYR A 250 6.35 -6.22 0.02
C TYR A 250 7.86 -6.04 0.04
N MET A 251 8.58 -6.96 0.70
CA MET A 251 10.04 -6.87 0.82
C MET A 251 10.73 -7.08 -0.53
N ARG A 252 10.15 -7.88 -1.44
CA ARG A 252 10.64 -8.00 -2.82
C ARG A 252 10.53 -6.67 -3.56
N LEU A 253 9.36 -6.02 -3.53
CA LEU A 253 9.14 -4.73 -4.18
C LEU A 253 9.96 -3.61 -3.53
N TRP A 254 9.98 -3.55 -2.20
CA TRP A 254 10.76 -2.57 -1.45
C TRP A 254 12.24 -2.70 -1.80
N SER A 255 12.82 -3.90 -1.75
CA SER A 255 14.24 -4.10 -2.07
C SER A 255 14.57 -3.67 -3.51
N HIS A 256 13.64 -3.95 -4.43
CA HIS A 256 13.76 -3.58 -5.84
C HIS A 256 13.81 -2.06 -6.05
N HIS A 257 12.92 -1.29 -5.40
CA HIS A 257 12.85 0.16 -5.56
C HIS A 257 13.84 0.91 -4.67
N ALA A 258 14.08 0.46 -3.43
CA ALA A 258 15.06 1.06 -2.54
C ALA A 258 16.47 1.01 -3.15
N PHE A 259 16.84 -0.09 -3.82
CA PHE A 259 18.10 -0.17 -4.55
C PHE A 259 18.17 0.88 -5.66
N ARG A 260 17.14 0.97 -6.51
CA ARG A 260 17.09 1.93 -7.63
C ARG A 260 17.15 3.37 -7.16
N GLU A 261 16.32 3.72 -6.17
CA GLU A 261 16.33 5.05 -5.56
C GLU A 261 17.71 5.38 -4.99
N SER A 262 18.39 4.38 -4.38
CA SER A 262 19.74 4.59 -3.84
C SER A 262 20.78 4.96 -4.89
N LEU A 263 20.63 4.52 -6.14
CA LEU A 263 21.56 4.85 -7.22
C LEU A 263 21.50 6.33 -7.60
N ALA A 264 20.37 7.01 -7.38
CA ALA A 264 20.25 8.44 -7.63
C ALA A 264 21.04 9.30 -6.62
N TRP A 265 21.54 8.71 -5.52
CA TRP A 265 22.27 9.42 -4.46
C TRP A 265 23.71 8.95 -4.30
N ARG A 266 24.12 7.93 -5.06
CA ARG A 266 25.49 7.42 -4.99
C ARG A 266 26.36 8.21 -5.95
N ASP A 267 27.55 8.55 -5.48
CA ASP A 267 28.59 9.05 -6.36
C ASP A 267 29.09 7.88 -7.23
N GLU A 268 29.36 8.12 -8.52
CA GLU A 268 29.88 7.08 -9.42
C GLU A 268 31.29 6.63 -8.99
N ASP A 269 32.02 7.53 -8.32
CA ASP A 269 33.35 7.29 -7.79
C ASP A 269 33.33 6.64 -6.38
N ASP A 270 32.16 6.43 -5.78
CA ASP A 270 32.05 5.78 -4.48
C ASP A 270 32.60 4.34 -4.57
N ARG A 271 33.63 4.07 -3.75
CA ARG A 271 34.19 2.72 -3.65
C ARG A 271 33.09 1.73 -3.23
N PRO A 272 33.07 0.51 -3.81
CA PRO A 272 32.19 -0.54 -3.36
C PRO A 272 32.30 -0.72 -1.84
N LYS A 273 31.16 -0.80 -1.15
CA LYS A 273 31.13 -1.04 0.29
C LYS A 273 31.71 -2.44 0.55
N TYR A 274 32.89 -2.48 1.18
CA TYR A 274 33.50 -3.71 1.67
C TYR A 274 33.13 -3.94 3.14
N LEU A 275 33.34 -5.17 3.62
CA LEU A 275 33.21 -5.49 5.04
C LEU A 275 34.20 -4.64 5.84
N LYS A 276 33.69 -3.78 6.71
CA LYS A 276 34.48 -2.97 7.63
C LYS A 276 34.58 -3.67 8.99
N THR A 277 35.72 -3.54 9.66
CA THR A 277 35.98 -4.13 10.98
C THR A 277 35.91 -3.14 12.13
N ASP A 278 35.55 -1.88 11.85
CA ASP A 278 35.59 -0.74 12.77
C ASP A 278 34.21 -0.42 13.37
N ASP A 279 33.68 0.77 13.13
CA ASP A 279 32.49 1.35 13.74
C ASP A 279 31.18 0.96 13.06
N TRP A 280 31.21 -0.04 12.17
CA TRP A 280 30.05 -0.53 11.40
C TRP A 280 28.81 -0.84 12.27
N TRP A 281 29.02 -1.21 13.53
CA TRP A 281 27.97 -1.59 14.47
C TRP A 281 27.21 -0.37 15.02
N GLN A 282 27.80 0.83 15.04
CA GLN A 282 27.21 2.00 15.68
C GLN A 282 25.83 2.33 15.11
N ASP A 283 25.68 2.33 13.78
CA ASP A 283 24.40 2.55 13.13
C ASP A 283 23.37 1.49 13.54
N SER A 284 23.80 0.23 13.70
CA SER A 284 22.90 -0.90 13.98
C SER A 284 22.38 -0.92 15.41
N PHE A 285 23.00 -0.17 16.33
CA PHE A 285 22.63 -0.12 17.75
C PHE A 285 22.30 1.32 18.24
N GLY A 286 22.45 2.33 17.38
CA GLY A 286 22.08 3.73 17.67
C GLY A 286 20.61 4.06 17.37
N ALA A 287 20.25 5.34 17.49
CA ALA A 287 18.92 5.84 17.13
C ALA A 287 18.81 6.04 15.59
N THR A 288 18.85 4.94 14.83
CA THR A 288 18.84 4.96 13.37
C THR A 288 17.82 4.00 12.77
N GLU A 289 17.54 4.19 11.47
CA GLU A 289 16.76 3.26 10.65
C GLU A 289 17.29 1.81 10.71
N ARG A 290 18.61 1.61 10.71
CA ARG A 290 19.20 0.27 10.76
C ARG A 290 18.89 -0.43 12.07
N ASN A 291 18.91 0.30 13.18
CA ASN A 291 18.55 -0.26 14.48
C ASN A 291 17.06 -0.62 14.54
N ALA A 292 16.17 0.26 14.04
CA ALA A 292 14.73 -0.03 13.99
C ALA A 292 14.45 -1.34 13.20
N ARG A 293 15.12 -1.50 12.04
CA ARG A 293 15.04 -2.72 11.23
C ARG A 293 15.59 -3.94 11.95
N ARG A 294 16.76 -3.83 12.60
CA ARG A 294 17.37 -4.91 13.36
C ARG A 294 16.43 -5.42 14.46
N VAL A 295 15.87 -4.51 15.27
CA VAL A 295 14.97 -4.86 16.37
C VAL A 295 13.70 -5.55 15.86
N HIS A 296 13.14 -5.08 14.75
CA HIS A 296 11.92 -5.66 14.18
C HIS A 296 12.12 -7.06 13.59
N PHE A 297 13.18 -7.26 12.78
CA PHE A 297 13.40 -8.52 12.05
C PHE A 297 14.21 -9.57 12.82
N ALA A 298 14.92 -9.15 13.86
CA ALA A 298 15.66 -10.03 14.77
C ALA A 298 15.33 -9.68 16.22
N PRO A 299 14.06 -9.86 16.66
CA PRO A 299 13.71 -9.75 18.06
C PRO A 299 14.48 -10.83 18.83
N GLY A 300 15.17 -10.43 19.90
CA GLY A 300 15.98 -11.31 20.73
C GLY A 300 15.18 -12.35 21.49
#